data_AF-A0A3L6S0Z9-F1
#
_entry.id   AF-A0A3L6S0Z9-F1
#
_cell.length_a   1.000
_cell.length_b   1.000
_cell.length_c   1.000
_cell.angle_alpha   90.00
_cell.angle_beta   90.00
_cell.angle_gamma   90.00
#
_symmetry.space_group_name_H-M   'P 1'
#
loop_
_entity.id
_entity.type
_entity.pdbx_description
1 polymer ?
#
loop_
_entity_poly.entity_id
_entity_poly.type
_entity_poly.pdbx_seq_one_letter_code
_entity_poly.pdbx_strand_id
1 'polypeptide(L)'
;MVKAQSKEYSAFGGAVFLCNHLTRKECFNKKIFGLSPHCADFVEKVKAGTTLFLYDVEQCKLHGVFEATSDGAMNIIPDAYGKRRYPSQA
;
A
#
# COMPACT_ATOMS: atom_id res chain seq x y z
N MET A 1 -34.34 21.21 0.49
CA MET A 1 -33.01 21.45 1.09
C MET A 1 -32.31 20.11 1.25
N VAL A 2 -31.36 19.78 0.38
CA VAL A 2 -30.47 18.62 0.58
C VAL A 2 -29.20 19.16 1.21
N LYS A 3 -28.90 18.75 2.45
CA LYS A 3 -27.63 19.08 3.09
C LYS A 3 -26.54 18.27 2.41
N ALA A 4 -25.62 18.94 1.72
CA ALA A 4 -24.34 18.35 1.36
C ALA A 4 -23.55 18.14 2.65
N GLN A 5 -23.30 16.88 3.03
CA GLN A 5 -22.35 16.57 4.09
C GLN A 5 -20.94 16.81 3.52
N SER A 6 -20.24 17.82 4.04
CA SER A 6 -18.82 18.04 3.79
C SER A 6 -18.05 16.90 4.45
N LYS A 7 -17.63 15.93 3.65
CA LYS A 7 -16.74 14.85 4.09
C LYS A 7 -15.34 15.44 4.20
N GLU A 8 -14.95 15.90 5.39
CA GLU A 8 -13.56 16.25 5.68
C GLU A 8 -12.73 14.98 5.60
N TYR A 9 -12.23 14.68 4.40
CA TYR A 9 -11.10 13.80 4.26
C TYR A 9 -9.87 14.62 4.63
N SER A 10 -9.16 14.22 5.69
CA SER A 10 -7.71 14.32 5.65
C SER A 10 -7.30 13.56 4.39
N ALA A 11 -7.17 14.27 3.27
CA ALA A 11 -7.15 13.68 1.94
C ALA A 11 -5.77 13.09 1.70
N PHE A 12 -5.52 11.93 2.33
CA PHE A 12 -4.46 11.03 1.96
C PHE A 12 -4.75 10.59 0.51
N GLY A 13 -4.28 11.40 -0.45
CA GLY A 13 -4.68 11.32 -1.86
C GLY A 13 -4.12 10.09 -2.59
N GLY A 14 -3.19 9.38 -1.97
CA GLY A 14 -2.65 8.12 -2.45
C GLY A 14 -1.31 7.78 -1.80
N ALA A 15 -0.80 6.60 -2.12
CA ALA A 15 0.49 6.11 -1.62
C ALA A 15 1.32 5.48 -2.74
N VAL A 16 2.63 5.73 -2.72
CA VAL A 16 3.58 5.05 -3.60
C VAL A 16 4.38 4.04 -2.77
N PHE A 17 4.32 2.78 -3.19
CA PHE A 17 5.10 1.69 -2.64
C PHE A 17 6.27 1.36 -3.57
N LEU A 18 7.40 0.98 -2.98
CA LEU A 18 8.60 0.61 -3.72
C LEU A 18 8.74 -0.90 -3.76
N CYS A 19 9.16 -1.42 -4.91
CA CYS A 19 9.54 -2.83 -5.07
C CYS A 19 10.82 -2.97 -5.89
N ASN A 20 11.35 -4.18 -5.89
CA ASN A 20 12.47 -4.62 -6.71
C ASN A 20 12.18 -6.02 -7.26
N HIS A 21 13.09 -6.62 -8.04
CA HIS A 21 12.91 -7.96 -8.61
C HIS A 21 12.55 -9.04 -7.58
N LEU A 22 12.92 -8.86 -6.31
CA LEU A 22 12.71 -9.84 -5.24
C LEU A 22 11.31 -9.73 -4.63
N THR A 23 10.75 -8.54 -4.51
CA THR A 23 9.43 -8.31 -3.88
C THR A 23 8.30 -8.16 -4.90
N ARG A 24 8.61 -7.71 -6.13
CA ARG A 24 7.64 -7.40 -7.17
C ARG A 24 6.68 -8.56 -7.45
N LYS A 25 7.22 -9.77 -7.62
CA LYS A 25 6.41 -10.97 -7.92
C LYS A 25 5.36 -11.21 -6.84
N GLU A 26 5.75 -11.01 -5.58
CA GLU A 26 4.86 -11.21 -4.45
C GLU A 26 3.81 -10.11 -4.34
N CYS A 27 4.17 -8.86 -4.65
CA CYS A 27 3.21 -7.76 -4.72
C CYS A 27 2.05 -8.06 -5.68
N PHE A 28 2.35 -8.59 -6.86
CA PHE A 28 1.32 -8.94 -7.83
C PHE A 28 0.56 -10.22 -7.49
N ASN A 29 1.26 -11.26 -7.03
CA ASN A 29 0.65 -12.56 -6.78
C ASN A 29 -0.27 -12.56 -5.55
N LYS A 30 0.18 -11.89 -4.46
CA LYS A 30 -0.57 -11.81 -3.21
C LYS A 30 -1.43 -10.55 -3.11
N LYS A 31 -1.32 -9.63 -4.07
CA LYS A 31 -2.02 -8.33 -4.07
C LYS A 31 -1.81 -7.56 -2.76
N ILE A 32 -0.55 -7.51 -2.32
CA ILE A 32 -0.16 -6.88 -1.05
C ILE A 32 1.08 -6.02 -1.29
N PHE A 33 1.11 -4.81 -0.75
CA PHE A 33 2.28 -3.96 -0.80
C PHE A 33 2.89 -3.82 0.59
N GLY A 34 4.10 -4.33 0.76
CA GLY A 34 4.83 -4.34 2.02
C GLY A 34 5.93 -3.28 2.10
N LEU A 35 6.05 -2.66 3.27
CA LEU A 35 7.15 -1.79 3.66
C LEU A 35 7.79 -2.28 4.96
N SER A 36 8.96 -1.73 5.26
CA SER A 36 9.67 -2.01 6.51
C SER A 36 8.82 -1.62 7.74
N PRO A 37 9.07 -2.21 8.92
CA PRO A 37 8.31 -1.90 10.14
C PRO A 37 8.28 -0.41 10.50
N HIS A 38 9.31 0.35 10.11
CA HIS A 38 9.40 1.80 10.37
C HIS A 38 8.38 2.63 9.59
N CYS A 39 7.68 2.02 8.63
CA CYS A 39 6.66 2.69 7.83
C CYS A 39 5.24 2.40 8.34
N ALA A 40 5.07 1.85 9.55
CA ALA A 40 3.75 1.56 10.12
C ALA A 40 2.83 2.79 10.10
N ASP A 41 3.29 3.93 10.62
CA ASP A 41 2.54 5.19 10.64
C ASP A 41 2.12 5.71 9.25
N PHE A 42 2.89 5.34 8.22
CA PHE A 42 2.55 5.67 6.83
C PHE A 42 1.45 4.75 6.32
N VAL A 43 1.60 3.45 6.56
CA VAL A 43 0.65 2.43 6.11
C VAL A 43 -0.70 2.57 6.82
N GLU A 44 -0.75 2.94 8.09
CA GLU A 44 -2.01 3.15 8.83
C GLU A 44 -2.89 4.27 8.26
N LYS A 45 -2.30 5.19 7.48
CA LYS A 45 -3.03 6.26 6.76
C LYS A 45 -3.70 5.74 5.49
N VAL A 46 -3.25 4.60 4.97
CA VAL A 46 -3.92 3.95 3.84
C VAL A 46 -5.26 3.41 4.32
N LYS A 47 -6.33 3.86 3.67
CA LYS A 47 -7.70 3.40 3.93
C LYS A 47 -8.25 2.67 2.72
N ALA A 48 -9.21 1.77 2.92
CA ALA A 48 -9.94 1.16 1.81
C ALA A 48 -10.44 2.25 0.83
N GLY A 49 -10.22 2.05 -0.47
CA GLY A 49 -10.49 3.03 -1.52
C GLY A 49 -9.34 4.01 -1.81
N THR A 50 -8.22 3.96 -1.07
CA THR A 50 -7.04 4.79 -1.33
C THR A 50 -6.34 4.34 -2.61
N THR A 51 -5.98 5.30 -3.47
CA THR A 51 -5.19 5.05 -4.68
C THR A 51 -3.75 4.69 -4.33
N LEU A 52 -3.28 3.53 -4.76
CA LEU A 52 -1.91 3.05 -4.54
C LEU A 52 -1.16 2.97 -5.87
N PHE A 53 0.14 3.18 -5.81
CA PHE A 53 1.05 2.99 -6.94
C PHE A 53 2.21 2.08 -6.53
N LEU A 54 2.65 1.23 -7.45
CA LEU A 54 3.83 0.39 -7.24
C LEU A 54 4.96 0.85 -8.17
N TYR A 55 6.04 1.37 -7.62
CA TYR A 55 7.23 1.76 -8.35
C TYR A 55 8.32 0.70 -8.21
N ASP A 56 8.82 0.20 -9.34
CA ASP A 56 9.98 -0.67 -9.37
C ASP A 56 11.26 0.13 -9.54
N VAL A 57 12.12 0.08 -8.51
CA VAL A 57 13.35 0.90 -8.46
C VAL A 57 14.44 0.42 -9.41
N GLU A 58 14.45 -0.86 -9.78
CA GLU A 58 15.48 -1.44 -10.64
C GLU A 58 15.15 -1.25 -12.11
N GLN A 59 13.85 -1.27 -12.46
CA GLN A 59 13.37 -1.01 -13.82
C GLN A 59 12.99 0.44 -14.07
N CYS A 60 13.08 1.31 -13.06
CA CYS A 60 12.57 2.68 -13.09
C CYS A 60 11.15 2.77 -13.65
N LYS A 61 10.28 1.84 -13.21
CA LYS A 61 8.95 1.63 -13.81
C LYS A 61 7.84 1.76 -12.79
N LEU A 62 6.86 2.62 -13.09
CA LEU A 62 5.61 2.71 -12.34
C LEU A 62 4.59 1.71 -12.92
N HIS A 63 4.20 0.71 -12.13
CA HIS A 63 3.39 -0.41 -12.61
C HIS A 63 1.88 -0.15 -12.70
N GLY A 64 1.35 0.91 -12.09
CA GLY A 64 -0.05 1.30 -12.31
C GLY A 64 -0.73 1.94 -11.13
N VAL A 65 -2.04 2.12 -11.28
CA VAL A 65 -3.00 2.64 -10.31
C VAL A 65 -3.74 1.44 -9.72
N PHE A 66 -3.58 1.21 -8.42
CA PHE A 66 -4.29 0.19 -7.65
C PHE A 66 -5.21 0.87 -6.64
N GLU A 67 -6.20 0.15 -6.14
CA GLU A 67 -7.08 0.61 -5.07
C GLU A 67 -6.88 -0.29 -3.84
N ALA A 68 -6.65 0.32 -2.68
CA ALA A 68 -6.56 -0.40 -1.42
C ALA A 68 -7.90 -1.06 -1.11
N THR A 69 -7.91 -2.38 -0.94
CA THR A 69 -9.14 -3.13 -0.61
C THR A 69 -9.41 -3.22 0.90
N SER A 70 -8.44 -2.80 1.72
CA SER A 70 -8.52 -2.74 3.17
C SER A 70 -7.76 -1.52 3.69
N ASP A 71 -7.92 -1.25 4.98
CA ASP A 71 -7.02 -0.34 5.69
C ASP A 71 -5.63 -0.96 5.77
N GLY A 72 -4.60 -0.12 5.70
CA GLY A 72 -3.23 -0.54 5.91
C GLY A 72 -3.00 -0.94 7.36
N ALA A 73 -2.27 -2.04 7.57
CA ALA A 73 -2.02 -2.61 8.87
C ALA A 73 -0.73 -3.41 8.91
N MET A 74 -0.33 -3.82 10.11
CA MET A 74 0.79 -4.74 10.28
C MET A 74 0.33 -6.19 10.02
N ASN A 75 1.07 -6.92 9.19
CA ASN A 75 0.91 -8.34 8.90
C ASN A 75 -0.50 -8.74 8.43
N ILE A 76 -1.10 -7.99 7.50
CA ILE A 76 -2.36 -8.37 6.82
C ILE A 76 -2.27 -9.80 6.28
N ILE A 77 -1.17 -10.11 5.59
CA ILE A 77 -0.73 -11.47 5.29
C ILE A 77 0.49 -11.76 6.17
N PRO A 78 0.33 -12.66 7.18
CA PRO A 78 1.45 -13.14 7.98
C PRO A 78 2.54 -13.75 7.09
N ASP A 79 3.80 -13.49 7.44
CA ASP A 79 4.98 -14.00 6.74
C ASP A 79 5.02 -13.70 5.23
N ALA A 80 4.31 -12.65 4.79
CA ALA A 80 4.51 -12.10 3.46
C ALA A 80 5.99 -11.70 3.29
N TYR A 81 6.52 -11.98 2.12
CA TYR A 81 7.92 -11.81 1.75
C TYR A 81 8.90 -12.75 2.47
N GLY A 82 8.38 -13.79 3.13
CA GLY A 82 9.13 -14.91 3.68
C GLY A 82 10.20 -14.44 4.66
N LYS A 83 11.48 -14.64 4.32
CA LYS A 83 12.61 -14.21 5.16
C LYS A 83 12.76 -12.67 5.24
N ARG A 84 12.10 -11.91 4.36
CA ARG A 84 12.15 -10.45 4.36
C ARG A 84 11.10 -9.90 5.29
N ARG A 85 11.46 -8.87 6.06
CA ARG A 85 10.56 -8.24 7.03
C ARG A 85 9.89 -7.03 6.41
N TYR A 86 8.75 -7.26 5.76
CA TYR A 86 7.85 -6.18 5.32
C TYR A 86 6.46 -6.32 5.97
N PRO A 87 6.38 -6.12 7.30
CA PRO A 87 5.14 -6.30 8.02
C PRO A 87 4.15 -5.15 7.81
N SER A 88 4.58 -3.95 7.46
CA SER A 88 3.66 -2.82 7.20
C SER A 88 3.05 -2.99 5.82
N GLN A 89 1.76 -3.37 5.75
CA GLN A 89 1.11 -3.85 4.54
C GLN A 89 -0.16 -3.07 4.20
N ALA A 90 -0.41 -2.87 2.90
CA ALA A 90 -1.63 -2.30 2.34
C ALA A 90 -2.03 -2.98 1.01
#